data_AF-A0A918WI63-F1
#
_entry.id   AF-A0A918WI63-F1
#
_cell.length_a   1.000
_cell.length_b   1.000
_cell.length_c   1.000
_cell.angle_alpha   90.00
_cell.angle_beta   90.00
_cell.angle_gamma   90.00
#
_symmetry.space_group_name_H-M   'P 1'
#
loop_
_entity.id
_entity.type
_entity.pdbx_description
1 polymer ?
#
loop_
_entity_poly.entity_id
_entity_poly.type
_entity_poly.pdbx_seq_one_letter_code
_entity_poly.pdbx_strand_id
1 'polypeptide(L)'
;MRNILTFLVIASLGIPSIKAQSLEEVEVDPKLAQALDVFSEEKGAEPVKVPKAIRQYFNQLSKATRKKKELDATRFLSATGLFNATKEAGAFEGVAEDKVRAIEMALPTAINAMSAPLKMLAYDKFKVLRIEKLEAGQRIVYVRLYDNELNVTTPMRWWLVKEEDIYRAYDFEDLSVGLRTTSIMTAALIANMGDKVPEWFPAVMAVVVPMQTLDMGDPDSWVKLEKPIFALAETELPDDFRNFASVMKVAVFQVKGEVQGALEELAAARQEGFDCPMWHYLKGSVLSADENYDEAIEEFASHAKLFGWDSDVLEMVSDCYYELGDMEHAREAALRGLKDNPLSWACAASLAASSNLMQIREEIPGIFKQGRDEEVFYESALDYLLDLEENEKAKVLYSVFQKAVGESDLFEYYDEVFADLEE
;
A
#
# COMPACT_ATOMS: atom_id res chain seq x y z
N MET A 1 1.24 -16.00 -7.26
CA MET A 1 0.33 -15.09 -8.01
C MET A 1 -0.75 -14.48 -7.10
N ARG A 2 -0.41 -14.02 -5.90
CA ARG A 2 -1.36 -13.42 -4.94
C ARG A 2 -0.73 -12.11 -4.43
N ASN A 3 -1.40 -10.98 -4.66
CA ASN A 3 -1.03 -9.58 -4.34
C ASN A 3 0.39 -9.12 -4.69
N ILE A 4 0.65 -8.82 -5.96
CA ILE A 4 1.96 -8.31 -6.41
C ILE A 4 1.95 -6.77 -6.63
N LEU A 5 0.80 -6.12 -6.80
CA LEU A 5 0.75 -4.68 -7.08
C LEU A 5 0.69 -3.79 -5.82
N THR A 6 -0.01 -4.21 -4.76
CA THR A 6 -0.15 -3.38 -3.54
C THR A 6 0.95 -3.63 -2.52
N PHE A 7 1.47 -4.85 -2.43
CA PHE A 7 2.27 -5.28 -1.28
C PHE A 7 3.77 -5.00 -1.38
N LEU A 8 4.17 -4.35 -2.45
CA LEU A 8 5.48 -4.57 -3.04
C LEU A 8 6.05 -3.30 -3.69
N VAL A 9 5.35 -2.17 -3.54
CA VAL A 9 5.93 -0.83 -3.75
C VAL A 9 6.35 -0.21 -2.41
N ILE A 10 5.82 -0.72 -1.30
CA ILE A 10 6.02 -0.13 0.04
C ILE A 10 7.01 -0.96 0.87
N ALA A 11 6.81 -2.29 0.96
CA ALA A 11 7.64 -3.16 1.80
C ALA A 11 9.01 -3.54 1.20
N SER A 12 9.29 -3.15 -0.04
CA SER A 12 10.43 -3.63 -0.81
C SER A 12 11.26 -2.54 -1.47
N LEU A 13 11.07 -1.29 -1.01
CA LEU A 13 12.02 -0.23 -1.31
C LEU A 13 13.30 -0.31 -0.49
N GLY A 14 13.45 -1.36 0.36
CA GLY A 14 14.69 -1.76 1.03
C GLY A 14 15.63 -0.58 1.18
N ILE A 15 15.26 0.34 2.08
CA ILE A 15 16.09 1.52 2.36
C ILE A 15 17.47 0.94 2.62
N PRO A 16 18.49 1.24 1.80
CA PRO A 16 19.81 0.67 2.01
C PRO A 16 20.20 0.95 3.45
N SER A 17 20.54 -0.11 4.21
CA SER A 17 20.98 -0.04 5.62
C SER A 17 21.75 1.27 5.84
N ILE A 18 21.08 2.18 6.55
CA ILE A 18 21.59 3.52 6.81
C ILE A 18 22.72 3.32 7.80
N LYS A 19 23.94 3.74 7.41
CA LYS A 19 25.04 3.74 8.37
C LYS A 19 24.73 4.75 9.45
N ALA A 20 24.46 4.26 10.66
CA ALA A 20 24.23 5.07 11.83
C ALA A 20 25.37 6.09 12.00
N GLN A 21 25.06 7.37 11.81
CA GLN A 21 25.93 8.44 12.28
C GLN A 21 25.70 8.61 13.78
N SER A 22 26.76 8.91 14.53
CA SER A 22 26.66 9.15 15.97
C SER A 22 25.70 10.32 16.23
N LEU A 23 24.59 10.06 16.92
CA LEU A 23 23.62 11.06 17.35
C LEU A 23 24.31 12.11 18.26
N GLU A 24 24.67 13.26 17.69
CA GLU A 24 24.96 14.47 18.48
C GLU A 24 23.62 15.07 18.95
N GLU A 25 23.59 15.68 20.14
CA GLU A 25 22.37 16.30 20.68
C GLU A 25 21.87 17.42 19.75
N VAL A 26 20.85 17.11 18.93
CA VAL A 26 20.19 18.10 18.06
C VAL A 26 19.18 18.89 18.90
N GLU A 27 19.32 20.22 18.91
CA GLU A 27 18.35 21.11 19.55
C GLU A 27 17.05 21.11 18.72
N VAL A 28 15.97 20.59 19.30
CA VAL A 28 14.66 20.43 18.64
C VAL A 28 14.04 21.80 18.31
N ASP A 29 13.76 22.05 17.02
CA ASP A 29 13.08 23.28 16.54
C ASP A 29 11.69 23.42 17.22
N PRO A 30 11.32 24.58 17.79
CA PRO A 30 9.97 24.82 18.33
C PRO A 30 8.81 24.57 17.34
N LYS A 31 9.04 24.64 16.03
CA LYS A 31 8.06 24.21 15.01
C LYS A 31 7.83 22.71 15.03
N LEU A 32 8.86 21.93 15.37
CA LEU A 32 8.79 20.49 15.57
C LEU A 32 7.76 20.16 16.65
N ALA A 33 7.78 20.87 17.79
CA ALA A 33 6.81 20.64 18.88
C ALA A 33 5.32 20.82 18.48
N GLN A 34 5.01 21.53 17.38
CA GLN A 34 3.65 21.59 16.81
C GLN A 34 3.37 20.47 15.81
N ALA A 35 4.38 19.99 15.09
CA ALA A 35 4.27 18.83 14.20
C ALA A 35 4.21 17.50 15.00
N LEU A 36 4.88 17.41 16.15
CA LEU A 36 5.00 16.19 16.96
C LEU A 36 3.67 15.67 17.54
N ASP A 37 2.63 16.50 17.66
CA ASP A 37 1.30 16.04 18.07
C ASP A 37 0.37 15.76 16.87
N VAL A 38 0.91 15.25 15.76
CA VAL A 38 0.16 14.71 14.60
C VAL A 38 -0.88 13.67 15.00
N PHE A 39 -0.73 13.10 16.20
CA PHE A 39 -1.61 12.10 16.77
C PHE A 39 -2.81 12.67 17.54
N SER A 40 -2.81 13.96 17.93
CA SER A 40 -3.94 14.59 18.61
C SER A 40 -5.20 14.71 17.77
N GLU A 41 -5.07 14.98 16.46
CA GLU A 41 -6.22 15.20 15.58
C GLU A 41 -7.13 13.96 15.50
N GLU A 42 -6.56 12.76 15.64
CA GLU A 42 -7.33 11.50 15.59
C GLU A 42 -8.15 11.24 16.86
N LYS A 43 -7.70 11.74 18.03
CA LYS A 43 -8.39 11.50 19.31
C LYS A 43 -9.81 12.12 19.34
N GLY A 44 -10.16 12.94 18.35
CA GLY A 44 -11.48 13.57 18.21
C GLY A 44 -12.31 13.13 16.99
N ALA A 45 -11.79 12.32 16.07
CA ALA A 45 -12.53 11.97 14.86
C ALA A 45 -13.67 10.99 15.19
N GLU A 46 -14.92 11.42 15.00
CA GLU A 46 -16.07 10.52 15.15
C GLU A 46 -15.97 9.36 14.15
N PRO A 47 -16.18 8.10 14.58
CA PRO A 47 -16.19 6.97 13.68
C PRO A 47 -17.18 7.19 12.54
N VAL A 48 -16.73 6.96 11.30
CA VAL A 48 -17.59 7.14 10.13
C VAL A 48 -18.85 6.27 10.27
N LYS A 49 -20.01 6.93 10.25
CA LYS A 49 -21.31 6.26 10.32
C LYS A 49 -21.59 5.51 9.01
N VAL A 50 -21.13 4.27 8.94
CA VAL A 50 -21.31 3.42 7.75
C VAL A 50 -22.77 2.97 7.60
N PRO A 51 -23.47 3.31 6.50
CA PRO A 51 -24.80 2.80 6.22
C PRO A 51 -24.83 1.27 6.20
N LYS A 52 -25.89 0.67 6.77
CA LYS A 52 -26.06 -0.80 6.84
C LYS A 52 -25.90 -1.48 5.48
N ALA A 53 -26.44 -0.89 4.41
CA ALA A 53 -26.36 -1.43 3.06
C ALA A 53 -24.92 -1.47 2.51
N ILE A 54 -24.10 -0.45 2.77
CA ILE A 54 -22.67 -0.44 2.37
C ILE A 54 -21.89 -1.47 3.18
N ARG A 55 -22.14 -1.55 4.49
CA ARG A 55 -21.53 -2.61 5.33
C ARG A 55 -21.93 -4.00 4.85
N GLN A 56 -23.18 -4.20 4.41
CA GLN A 56 -23.64 -5.47 3.85
C GLN A 56 -22.97 -5.79 2.52
N TYR A 57 -22.78 -4.79 1.65
CA TYR A 57 -22.06 -4.92 0.38
C TYR A 57 -20.67 -5.55 0.58
N PHE A 58 -19.79 -4.90 1.35
CA PHE A 58 -18.43 -5.39 1.57
C PHE A 58 -18.41 -6.75 2.30
N ASN A 59 -19.25 -6.95 3.31
CA ASN A 59 -19.36 -8.27 3.97
C ASN A 59 -19.74 -9.41 3.01
N GLN A 60 -20.61 -9.16 2.04
CA GLN A 60 -21.03 -10.18 1.09
C GLN A 60 -20.01 -10.36 -0.04
N LEU A 61 -19.37 -9.28 -0.50
CA LEU A 61 -18.29 -9.32 -1.47
C LEU A 61 -17.11 -10.16 -0.95
N SER A 62 -16.60 -9.86 0.26
CA SER A 62 -15.55 -10.66 0.92
C SER A 62 -15.90 -12.14 1.00
N LYS A 63 -17.14 -12.48 1.40
CA LYS A 63 -17.58 -13.87 1.47
C LYS A 63 -17.60 -14.55 0.10
N ALA A 64 -17.95 -13.82 -0.96
CA ALA A 64 -17.97 -14.36 -2.32
C ALA A 64 -16.54 -14.59 -2.85
N THR A 65 -15.65 -13.61 -2.68
CA THR A 65 -14.25 -13.69 -3.13
C THR A 65 -13.46 -14.76 -2.37
N ARG A 66 -13.59 -14.84 -1.03
CA ARG A 66 -12.92 -15.88 -0.21
C ARG A 66 -13.40 -17.30 -0.50
N LYS A 67 -14.69 -17.52 -0.75
CA LYS A 67 -15.23 -18.85 -1.08
C LYS A 67 -14.89 -19.32 -2.50
N LYS A 68 -14.12 -18.54 -3.26
CA LYS A 68 -13.83 -18.77 -4.68
C LYS A 68 -15.12 -18.98 -5.49
N LYS A 69 -16.23 -18.36 -5.04
CA LYS A 69 -17.51 -18.35 -5.76
C LYS A 69 -17.52 -17.15 -6.68
N GLU A 70 -16.72 -17.28 -7.71
CA GLU A 70 -16.43 -16.27 -8.73
C GLU A 70 -17.69 -15.60 -9.30
N LEU A 71 -18.68 -16.40 -9.69
CA LEU A 71 -19.96 -15.89 -10.20
C LEU A 71 -20.82 -15.20 -9.13
N ASP A 72 -20.63 -15.51 -7.84
CA ASP A 72 -21.32 -14.80 -6.77
C ASP A 72 -20.69 -13.42 -6.51
N ALA A 73 -19.41 -13.22 -6.86
CA ALA A 73 -18.73 -11.94 -6.69
C ALA A 73 -19.16 -10.94 -7.76
N THR A 74 -19.41 -11.39 -8.99
CA THR A 74 -19.77 -10.53 -10.12
C THR A 74 -21.13 -9.85 -9.95
N ARG A 75 -22.03 -10.40 -9.13
CA ARG A 75 -23.30 -9.74 -8.76
C ARG A 75 -23.11 -8.44 -7.96
N PHE A 76 -21.92 -8.21 -7.42
CA PHE A 76 -21.55 -6.97 -6.72
C PHE A 76 -20.93 -5.93 -7.65
N LEU A 77 -20.85 -6.24 -8.94
CA LEU A 77 -20.42 -5.32 -9.98
C LEU A 77 -21.64 -4.84 -10.78
N SER A 78 -21.58 -3.59 -11.23
CA SER A 78 -22.57 -2.97 -12.09
C SER A 78 -22.02 -2.92 -13.52
N ALA A 79 -22.57 -3.75 -14.40
CA ALA A 79 -22.23 -3.69 -15.82
C ALA A 79 -22.63 -2.35 -16.43
N THR A 80 -23.84 -1.88 -16.15
CA THR A 80 -24.35 -0.61 -16.66
C THR A 80 -23.50 0.57 -16.19
N GLY A 81 -23.16 0.61 -14.91
CA GLY A 81 -22.31 1.66 -14.36
C GLY A 81 -20.91 1.61 -14.95
N LEU A 82 -20.31 0.42 -15.10
CA LEU A 82 -18.98 0.27 -15.69
C LEU A 82 -18.98 0.72 -17.16
N PHE A 83 -20.03 0.37 -17.92
CA PHE A 83 -20.21 0.80 -19.30
C PHE A 83 -20.32 2.33 -19.39
N ASN A 84 -21.14 2.94 -18.54
CA ASN A 84 -21.31 4.39 -18.52
C ASN A 84 -20.02 5.11 -18.14
N ALA A 85 -19.30 4.64 -17.11
CA ALA A 85 -18.02 5.22 -16.71
C ALA A 85 -16.97 5.10 -17.82
N THR A 86 -16.89 3.94 -18.48
CA THR A 86 -16.03 3.71 -19.65
C THR A 86 -16.38 4.67 -20.79
N LYS A 87 -17.67 4.87 -21.06
CA LYS A 87 -18.17 5.79 -22.08
C LYS A 87 -17.85 7.25 -21.75
N GLU A 88 -18.05 7.67 -20.50
CA GLU A 88 -17.73 9.01 -20.01
C GLU A 88 -16.23 9.32 -20.08
N ALA A 89 -15.38 8.30 -19.94
CA ALA A 89 -13.93 8.39 -20.15
C ALA A 89 -13.51 8.46 -21.62
N GLY A 90 -14.45 8.56 -22.57
CA GLY A 90 -14.15 8.71 -24.00
C GLY A 90 -13.74 7.42 -24.72
N ALA A 91 -13.84 6.26 -24.07
CA ALA A 91 -13.41 4.97 -24.62
C ALA A 91 -14.06 4.56 -25.95
N PHE A 92 -15.22 5.13 -26.24
CA PHE A 92 -16.02 4.82 -27.43
C PHE A 92 -16.02 5.95 -28.47
N GLU A 93 -15.17 6.97 -28.32
CA GLU A 93 -15.04 8.02 -29.32
C GLU A 93 -14.56 7.44 -30.66
N GLY A 94 -15.30 7.76 -31.74
CA GLY A 94 -15.02 7.22 -33.07
C GLY A 94 -15.41 5.76 -33.29
N VAL A 95 -15.96 5.07 -32.29
CA VAL A 95 -16.47 3.70 -32.40
C VAL A 95 -17.89 3.72 -32.97
N ALA A 96 -18.18 2.84 -33.93
CA ALA A 96 -19.52 2.72 -34.52
C ALA A 96 -20.56 2.30 -33.47
N GLU A 97 -21.75 2.91 -33.51
CA GLU A 97 -22.80 2.75 -32.50
C GLU A 97 -23.26 1.29 -32.32
N ASP A 98 -23.30 0.51 -33.40
CA ASP A 98 -23.63 -0.91 -33.37
C ASP A 98 -22.58 -1.73 -32.58
N LYS A 99 -21.30 -1.37 -32.69
CA LYS A 99 -20.22 -1.96 -31.90
C LYS A 99 -20.30 -1.55 -30.43
N VAL A 100 -20.59 -0.27 -30.15
CA VAL A 100 -20.79 0.22 -28.78
C VAL A 100 -21.93 -0.55 -28.09
N ARG A 101 -23.04 -0.74 -28.81
CA ARG A 101 -24.17 -1.54 -28.33
C ARG A 101 -23.82 -3.02 -28.14
N ALA A 102 -23.01 -3.60 -29.03
CA ALA A 102 -22.52 -4.97 -28.87
C ALA A 102 -21.67 -5.13 -27.60
N ILE A 103 -20.85 -4.13 -27.27
CA ILE A 103 -20.05 -4.11 -26.02
C ILE A 103 -20.95 -4.01 -24.80
N GLU A 104 -21.91 -3.10 -24.80
CA GLU A 104 -22.90 -2.97 -23.71
C GLU A 104 -23.58 -4.31 -23.43
N MET A 105 -24.00 -5.02 -24.49
CA MET A 105 -24.64 -6.34 -24.38
C MET A 105 -23.67 -7.44 -23.92
N ALA A 106 -22.38 -7.34 -24.26
CA ALA A 106 -21.37 -8.34 -23.91
C ALA A 106 -20.75 -8.12 -22.51
N LEU A 107 -20.85 -6.92 -21.95
CA LEU A 107 -20.15 -6.54 -20.72
C LEU A 107 -20.49 -7.42 -19.50
N PRO A 108 -21.74 -7.86 -19.26
CA PRO A 108 -22.04 -8.80 -18.18
C PRO A 108 -21.25 -10.12 -18.31
N THR A 109 -21.08 -10.62 -19.54
CA THR A 109 -20.27 -11.82 -19.82
C THR A 109 -18.79 -11.56 -19.59
N ALA A 110 -18.28 -10.39 -20.02
CA ALA A 110 -16.91 -9.99 -19.77
C ALA A 110 -16.62 -9.87 -18.27
N ILE A 111 -17.53 -9.27 -17.49
CA ILE A 111 -17.43 -9.21 -16.03
C ILE A 111 -17.38 -10.60 -15.40
N ASN A 112 -18.16 -11.56 -15.93
CA ASN A 112 -18.07 -12.95 -15.46
C ASN A 112 -16.73 -13.60 -15.79
N ALA A 113 -16.13 -13.29 -16.94
CA ALA A 113 -14.78 -13.77 -17.28
C ALA A 113 -13.69 -13.12 -16.41
N MET A 114 -13.94 -11.93 -15.87
CA MET A 114 -13.05 -11.21 -14.93
C MET A 114 -13.10 -11.70 -13.49
N SER A 115 -13.84 -12.76 -13.21
CA SER A 115 -13.95 -13.27 -11.84
C SER A 115 -12.61 -13.75 -11.25
N ALA A 116 -11.65 -14.13 -12.10
CA ALA A 116 -10.32 -14.53 -11.66
C ALA A 116 -9.53 -13.36 -11.01
N PRO A 117 -9.38 -12.18 -11.64
CA PRO A 117 -8.84 -10.98 -10.99
C PRO A 117 -9.54 -10.60 -9.68
N LEU A 118 -10.86 -10.81 -9.54
CA LEU A 118 -11.57 -10.52 -8.29
C LEU A 118 -11.10 -11.36 -7.10
N LYS A 119 -10.38 -12.47 -7.32
CA LYS A 119 -9.71 -13.21 -6.24
C LYS A 119 -8.63 -12.39 -5.54
N MET A 120 -8.03 -11.43 -6.24
CA MET A 120 -7.05 -10.51 -5.67
C MET A 120 -7.72 -9.51 -4.71
N LEU A 121 -9.05 -9.36 -4.78
CA LEU A 121 -9.85 -8.57 -3.85
C LEU A 121 -10.43 -9.44 -2.72
N ALA A 122 -9.79 -10.57 -2.41
CA ALA A 122 -10.14 -11.31 -1.20
C ALA A 122 -9.62 -10.56 0.02
N TYR A 123 -10.45 -10.46 1.06
CA TYR A 123 -10.09 -9.86 2.34
C TYR A 123 -10.92 -10.47 3.46
N ASP A 124 -10.40 -10.45 4.67
CA ASP A 124 -11.05 -10.97 5.87
C ASP A 124 -11.83 -9.89 6.61
N LYS A 125 -11.28 -8.67 6.61
CA LYS A 125 -11.83 -7.52 7.31
C LYS A 125 -11.72 -6.30 6.42
N PHE A 126 -12.60 -5.33 6.66
CA PHE A 126 -12.52 -4.02 6.03
C PHE A 126 -12.84 -2.92 7.04
N LYS A 127 -12.30 -1.73 6.81
CA LYS A 127 -12.56 -0.50 7.57
C LYS A 127 -12.96 0.58 6.59
N VAL A 128 -14.19 1.11 6.72
CA VAL A 128 -14.63 2.26 5.90
C VAL A 128 -14.11 3.52 6.55
N LEU A 129 -13.33 4.28 5.78
CA LEU A 129 -12.58 5.44 6.24
C LEU A 129 -13.33 6.73 5.96
N ARG A 130 -14.02 6.80 4.80
CA ARG A 130 -14.76 7.98 4.35
C ARG A 130 -15.83 7.56 3.35
N ILE A 131 -16.94 8.28 3.33
CA ILE A 131 -18.02 8.08 2.36
C ILE A 131 -18.40 9.44 1.79
N GLU A 132 -18.29 9.59 0.49
CA GLU A 132 -18.74 10.76 -0.23
C GLU A 132 -20.05 10.46 -0.95
N LYS A 133 -20.97 11.43 -0.90
CA LYS A 133 -22.24 11.32 -1.62
C LYS A 133 -22.11 12.01 -2.96
N LEU A 134 -22.35 11.24 -4.01
CA LEU A 134 -22.53 11.76 -5.36
C LEU A 134 -24.03 11.82 -5.71
N GLU A 135 -24.33 12.22 -6.93
CA GLU A 135 -25.68 12.31 -7.49
C GLU A 135 -26.34 10.94 -7.66
N ALA A 136 -27.66 10.91 -7.86
CA ALA A 136 -28.42 9.70 -8.26
C ALA A 136 -28.21 8.45 -7.38
N GLY A 137 -27.86 8.63 -6.10
CA GLY A 137 -27.62 7.50 -5.18
C GLY A 137 -26.23 6.86 -5.32
N GLN A 138 -25.32 7.46 -6.09
CA GLN A 138 -23.93 7.05 -6.18
C GLN A 138 -23.12 7.49 -4.96
N ARG A 139 -22.08 6.72 -4.62
CA ARG A 139 -21.20 6.97 -3.48
C ARG A 139 -19.76 6.65 -3.86
N ILE A 140 -18.82 7.44 -3.36
CA ILE A 140 -17.41 7.04 -3.30
C ILE A 140 -17.16 6.55 -1.88
N VAL A 141 -16.60 5.35 -1.74
CA VAL A 141 -16.28 4.74 -0.45
C VAL A 141 -14.79 4.49 -0.40
N TYR A 142 -14.14 5.16 0.54
CA TYR A 142 -12.75 4.89 0.89
C TYR A 142 -12.72 3.78 1.93
N VAL A 143 -11.99 2.72 1.62
CA VAL A 143 -11.98 1.51 2.43
C VAL A 143 -10.57 0.97 2.51
N ARG A 144 -10.18 0.52 3.70
CA ARG A 144 -8.99 -0.33 3.89
C ARG A 144 -9.43 -1.77 3.94
N LEU A 145 -8.89 -2.61 3.08
CA LEU A 145 -9.10 -4.05 3.06
C LEU A 145 -7.95 -4.74 3.79
N TYR A 146 -8.24 -5.75 4.60
CA TYR A 146 -7.23 -6.51 5.34
C TYR A 146 -7.27 -7.97 4.88
N ASP A 147 -6.17 -8.49 4.34
CA ASP A 147 -5.97 -9.89 3.97
C ASP A 147 -4.99 -10.54 4.96
N ASN A 148 -5.50 -11.32 5.91
CA ASN A 148 -4.68 -12.01 6.90
C ASN A 148 -3.90 -13.20 6.30
N GLU A 149 -4.34 -13.74 5.16
CA GLU A 149 -3.65 -14.84 4.48
C GLU A 149 -2.31 -14.35 3.94
N LEU A 150 -2.31 -13.13 3.40
CA LEU A 150 -1.16 -12.48 2.77
C LEU A 150 -0.51 -11.41 3.66
N ASN A 151 -1.08 -11.15 4.83
CA ASN A 151 -0.66 -10.09 5.74
C ASN A 151 -0.68 -8.68 5.12
N VAL A 152 -1.64 -8.43 4.22
CA VAL A 152 -1.71 -7.18 3.46
C VAL A 152 -2.82 -6.28 3.94
N THR A 153 -2.54 -4.98 4.00
CA THR A 153 -3.60 -3.97 3.93
C THR A 153 -3.60 -3.28 2.57
N THR A 154 -4.79 -3.05 2.02
CA THR A 154 -4.95 -2.42 0.70
C THR A 154 -5.87 -1.21 0.85
N PRO A 155 -5.35 0.03 0.73
CA PRO A 155 -6.18 1.22 0.66
C PRO A 155 -6.86 1.26 -0.72
N MET A 156 -8.19 1.37 -0.72
CA MET A 156 -8.98 1.35 -1.94
C MET A 156 -10.02 2.46 -1.96
N ARG A 157 -10.30 2.97 -3.16
CA ARG A 157 -11.43 3.86 -3.44
C ARG A 157 -12.44 3.13 -4.31
N TRP A 158 -13.70 3.09 -3.88
CA TRP A 158 -14.77 2.32 -4.54
C TRP A 158 -15.91 3.23 -4.98
N TRP A 159 -16.30 3.14 -6.24
CA TRP A 159 -17.47 3.85 -6.75
C TRP A 159 -18.67 2.92 -6.78
N LEU A 160 -19.62 3.19 -5.88
CA LEU A 160 -20.82 2.41 -5.71
C LEU A 160 -22.03 3.14 -6.31
N VAL A 161 -22.91 2.40 -6.96
CA VAL A 161 -24.24 2.85 -7.40
C VAL A 161 -25.31 2.00 -6.72
N LYS A 162 -26.40 2.63 -6.31
CA LYS A 162 -27.56 1.90 -5.81
C LYS A 162 -28.43 1.47 -6.99
N GLU A 163 -28.48 0.18 -7.25
CA GLU A 163 -29.34 -0.44 -8.26
C GLU A 163 -30.40 -1.27 -7.54
N GLU A 164 -31.67 -0.93 -7.76
CA GLU A 164 -32.79 -1.47 -6.99
C GLU A 164 -32.58 -1.24 -5.47
N ASP A 165 -32.42 -2.32 -4.70
CA ASP A 165 -32.21 -2.29 -3.26
C ASP A 165 -30.78 -2.68 -2.83
N ILE A 166 -29.86 -2.86 -3.77
CA ILE A 166 -28.47 -3.24 -3.48
C ILE A 166 -27.47 -2.21 -4.02
N TYR A 167 -26.33 -2.08 -3.34
CA TYR A 167 -25.19 -1.39 -3.90
C TYR A 167 -24.41 -2.34 -4.82
N ARG A 168 -23.90 -1.80 -5.91
CA ARG A 168 -22.95 -2.46 -6.81
C ARG A 168 -21.80 -1.51 -7.09
N ALA A 169 -20.58 -2.02 -7.20
CA ALA A 169 -19.45 -1.24 -7.64
C ALA A 169 -19.45 -1.18 -9.16
N TYR A 170 -19.29 0.01 -9.71
CA TYR A 170 -19.01 0.16 -11.13
C TYR A 170 -17.54 0.43 -11.41
N ASP A 171 -16.79 0.82 -10.38
CA ASP A 171 -15.35 1.01 -10.46
C ASP A 171 -14.71 0.88 -9.07
N PHE A 172 -13.41 0.62 -9.06
CA PHE A 172 -12.57 0.70 -7.89
C PHE A 172 -11.12 0.95 -8.30
N GLU A 173 -10.39 1.58 -7.40
CA GLU A 173 -8.99 1.98 -7.56
C GLU A 173 -8.17 1.43 -6.40
N ASP A 174 -7.04 0.83 -6.75
CA ASP A 174 -5.96 0.57 -5.80
C ASP A 174 -5.19 1.88 -5.62
N LEU A 175 -5.33 2.45 -4.43
CA LEU A 175 -4.75 3.75 -4.13
C LEU A 175 -3.24 3.71 -4.02
N SER A 176 -2.63 2.52 -3.85
CA SER A 176 -1.17 2.37 -3.83
C SER A 176 -0.52 2.54 -5.20
N VAL A 177 -1.30 2.38 -6.27
CA VAL A 177 -0.79 2.51 -7.65
C VAL A 177 -1.57 3.52 -8.49
N GLY A 178 -2.64 4.10 -7.95
CA GLY A 178 -3.49 5.07 -8.64
C GLY A 178 -4.22 4.50 -9.86
N LEU A 179 -4.40 3.18 -9.92
CA LEU A 179 -4.91 2.50 -11.11
C LEU A 179 -6.37 2.07 -10.92
N ARG A 180 -7.23 2.61 -11.79
CA ARG A 180 -8.67 2.31 -11.80
C ARG A 180 -8.99 1.08 -12.63
N THR A 181 -9.96 0.31 -12.18
CA THR A 181 -10.44 -0.88 -12.89
C THR A 181 -11.11 -0.52 -14.21
N THR A 182 -11.86 0.59 -14.26
CA THR A 182 -12.42 1.13 -15.50
C THR A 182 -11.36 1.35 -16.57
N SER A 183 -10.16 1.78 -16.18
CA SER A 183 -9.10 2.19 -17.09
C SER A 183 -8.40 0.97 -17.68
N ILE A 184 -8.12 -0.04 -16.86
CA ILE A 184 -7.69 -1.37 -17.31
C ILE A 184 -8.75 -2.00 -18.22
N MET A 185 -10.03 -1.87 -17.86
CA MET A 185 -11.11 -2.47 -18.62
C MET A 185 -11.35 -1.82 -19.96
N THR A 186 -11.29 -0.49 -20.00
CA THR A 186 -11.32 0.29 -21.23
C THR A 186 -10.22 -0.18 -22.17
N ALA A 187 -9.00 -0.31 -21.64
CA ALA A 187 -7.84 -0.80 -22.37
C ALA A 187 -8.08 -2.20 -22.98
N ALA A 188 -8.57 -3.14 -22.17
CA ALA A 188 -8.86 -4.51 -22.59
C ALA A 188 -10.01 -4.61 -23.60
N LEU A 189 -11.06 -3.79 -23.44
CA LEU A 189 -12.18 -3.74 -24.37
C LEU A 189 -11.73 -3.23 -25.73
N ILE A 190 -11.02 -2.10 -25.78
CA ILE A 190 -10.51 -1.52 -27.03
C ILE A 190 -9.61 -2.52 -27.75
N ALA A 191 -8.72 -3.22 -27.03
CA ALA A 191 -7.84 -4.21 -27.63
C ALA A 191 -8.59 -5.37 -28.33
N ASN A 192 -9.75 -5.76 -27.79
CA ASN A 192 -10.59 -6.81 -28.38
C ASN A 192 -11.45 -6.33 -29.55
N MET A 193 -11.58 -5.02 -29.79
CA MET A 193 -12.40 -4.48 -30.89
C MET A 193 -11.75 -4.58 -32.28
N GLY A 194 -10.47 -4.97 -32.36
CA GLY A 194 -9.78 -5.38 -33.60
C GLY A 194 -9.37 -4.27 -34.57
N ASP A 195 -9.94 -3.06 -34.50
CA ASP A 195 -9.73 -2.07 -35.56
C ASP A 195 -8.63 -1.03 -35.28
N LYS A 196 -8.11 -0.94 -34.04
CA LYS A 196 -6.85 -0.28 -33.65
C LYS A 196 -6.68 -0.34 -32.13
N VAL A 197 -5.63 -1.01 -31.67
CA VAL A 197 -5.15 -0.92 -30.29
C VAL A 197 -4.49 0.47 -30.13
N PRO A 198 -4.80 1.26 -29.10
CA PRO A 198 -4.13 2.53 -28.85
C PRO A 198 -2.62 2.34 -28.70
N GLU A 199 -1.81 3.28 -29.19
CA GLU A 199 -0.35 3.15 -29.17
C GLU A 199 0.22 3.03 -27.73
N TRP A 200 -0.47 3.63 -26.75
CA TRP A 200 -0.09 3.51 -25.34
C TRP A 200 -0.34 2.11 -24.75
N PHE A 201 -1.23 1.31 -25.32
CA PHE A 201 -1.65 0.04 -24.69
C PHE A 201 -0.52 -1.00 -24.63
N PRO A 202 0.24 -1.28 -25.72
CA PRO A 202 1.39 -2.15 -25.64
C PRO A 202 2.44 -1.67 -24.63
N ALA A 203 2.62 -0.35 -24.48
CA ALA A 203 3.56 0.21 -23.51
C ALA A 203 3.11 -0.05 -22.07
N VAL A 204 1.82 0.15 -21.76
CA VAL A 204 1.25 -0.18 -20.44
C VAL A 204 1.43 -1.68 -20.15
N MET A 205 1.11 -2.54 -21.12
CA MET A 205 1.22 -4.00 -20.93
C MET A 205 2.66 -4.47 -20.77
N ALA A 206 3.63 -3.77 -21.35
CA ALA A 206 5.06 -4.05 -21.16
C ALA A 206 5.53 -3.79 -19.71
N VAL A 207 4.79 -2.99 -18.93
CA VAL A 207 5.03 -2.78 -17.50
C VAL A 207 4.16 -3.72 -16.65
N VAL A 208 2.86 -3.75 -16.91
CA VAL A 208 1.89 -4.50 -16.09
C VAL A 208 2.11 -6.01 -16.13
N VAL A 209 2.47 -6.59 -17.27
CA VAL A 209 2.65 -8.06 -17.37
C VAL A 209 3.87 -8.54 -16.59
N PRO A 210 5.08 -7.98 -16.76
CA PRO A 210 6.22 -8.41 -15.96
C PRO A 210 6.00 -8.19 -14.47
N MET A 211 5.35 -7.09 -14.07
CA MET A 211 4.97 -6.86 -12.66
C MET A 211 4.16 -8.00 -12.05
N GLN A 212 3.45 -8.84 -12.81
CA GLN A 212 2.71 -9.98 -12.25
C GLN A 212 3.60 -11.19 -11.91
N THR A 213 4.86 -11.16 -12.32
CA THR A 213 5.80 -12.28 -12.19
C THR A 213 7.07 -11.93 -11.44
N LEU A 214 7.33 -10.64 -11.27
CA LEU A 214 8.50 -10.14 -10.57
C LEU A 214 8.31 -10.25 -9.07
N ASP A 215 9.38 -10.63 -8.40
CA ASP A 215 9.51 -10.43 -6.97
C ASP A 215 9.91 -8.98 -6.76
N MET A 216 8.95 -8.12 -6.44
CA MET A 216 9.27 -6.71 -6.25
C MET A 216 10.03 -6.47 -4.93
N GLY A 217 10.19 -7.51 -4.09
CA GLY A 217 11.12 -7.62 -2.97
C GLY A 217 12.59 -7.59 -3.39
N ASP A 218 12.86 -7.99 -4.63
CA ASP A 218 14.18 -8.02 -5.23
C ASP A 218 14.47 -6.71 -5.98
N PRO A 219 15.44 -5.89 -5.54
CA PRO A 219 15.86 -4.69 -6.27
C PRO A 219 16.19 -4.93 -7.75
N ASP A 220 16.73 -6.11 -8.12
CA ASP A 220 17.04 -6.44 -9.51
C ASP A 220 15.77 -6.59 -10.38
N SER A 221 14.62 -6.88 -9.78
CA SER A 221 13.34 -6.90 -10.47
C SER A 221 12.93 -5.51 -10.95
N TRP A 222 13.17 -4.48 -10.13
CA TRP A 222 12.88 -3.10 -10.50
C TRP A 222 13.79 -2.58 -11.61
N VAL A 223 15.07 -2.96 -11.59
CA VAL A 223 16.02 -2.62 -12.67
C VAL A 223 15.54 -3.18 -14.02
N LYS A 224 14.94 -4.38 -14.05
CA LYS A 224 14.36 -4.96 -15.29
C LYS A 224 13.16 -4.16 -15.80
N LEU A 225 12.45 -3.45 -14.93
CA LEU A 225 11.30 -2.61 -15.26
C LEU A 225 11.65 -1.17 -15.62
N GLU A 226 12.86 -0.69 -15.30
CA GLU A 226 13.26 0.71 -15.56
C GLU A 226 13.00 1.10 -17.02
N LYS A 227 13.57 0.37 -17.98
CA LYS A 227 13.41 0.71 -19.40
C LYS A 227 11.94 0.76 -19.86
N PRO A 228 11.08 -0.25 -19.60
CA PRO A 228 9.68 -0.16 -20.00
C PRO A 228 8.89 0.92 -19.24
N ILE A 229 9.20 1.20 -17.97
CA ILE A 229 8.55 2.29 -17.21
C ILE A 229 8.90 3.66 -17.81
N PHE A 230 10.18 3.91 -18.09
CA PHE A 230 10.58 5.18 -18.68
C PHE A 230 10.05 5.33 -20.11
N ALA A 231 10.05 4.25 -20.90
CA ALA A 231 9.44 4.28 -22.23
C ALA A 231 7.92 4.54 -22.17
N LEU A 232 7.23 4.03 -21.14
CA LEU A 232 5.81 4.30 -20.91
C LEU A 232 5.56 5.80 -20.70
N ALA A 233 6.37 6.48 -19.89
CA ALA A 233 6.22 7.91 -19.62
C ALA A 233 6.41 8.81 -20.85
N GLU A 234 7.12 8.35 -21.88
CA GLU A 234 7.29 9.05 -23.16
C GLU A 234 6.11 8.85 -24.14
N THR A 235 5.10 8.05 -23.76
CA THR A 235 3.91 7.82 -24.60
C THR A 235 2.77 8.78 -24.24
N GLU A 236 1.92 9.10 -25.23
CA GLU A 236 0.68 9.86 -24.97
C GLU A 236 -0.33 8.98 -24.22
N LEU A 237 -0.29 9.06 -22.89
CA LEU A 237 -1.11 8.26 -21.99
C LEU A 237 -2.40 8.97 -21.59
N PRO A 238 -3.51 8.23 -21.34
CA PRO A 238 -4.62 8.74 -20.53
C PRO A 238 -4.17 9.14 -19.12
N ASP A 239 -4.88 10.07 -18.47
CA ASP A 239 -4.53 10.61 -17.14
C ASP A 239 -4.20 9.52 -16.11
N ASP A 240 -5.06 8.51 -15.97
CA ASP A 240 -4.86 7.42 -15.01
C ASP A 240 -3.56 6.63 -15.26
N PHE A 241 -3.16 6.48 -16.53
CA PHE A 241 -1.92 5.80 -16.87
C PHE A 241 -0.69 6.70 -16.73
N ARG A 242 -0.84 8.04 -16.85
CA ARG A 242 0.23 8.98 -16.49
C ARG A 242 0.53 8.90 -14.99
N ASN A 243 -0.51 8.88 -14.14
CA ASN A 243 -0.34 8.70 -12.69
C ASN A 243 0.42 7.41 -12.40
N PHE A 244 -0.05 6.31 -12.99
CA PHE A 244 0.61 5.02 -12.84
C PHE A 244 2.07 5.08 -13.29
N ALA A 245 2.38 5.65 -14.46
CA ALA A 245 3.76 5.78 -14.95
C ALA A 245 4.64 6.60 -13.99
N SER A 246 4.14 7.72 -13.47
CA SER A 246 4.87 8.56 -12.50
C SER A 246 5.10 7.85 -11.16
N VAL A 247 4.10 7.13 -10.61
CA VAL A 247 4.28 6.28 -9.42
C VAL A 247 5.40 5.28 -9.66
N MET A 248 5.38 4.59 -10.80
CA MET A 248 6.38 3.58 -11.14
C MET A 248 7.78 4.17 -11.33
N LYS A 249 7.90 5.37 -11.92
CA LYS A 249 9.19 6.08 -12.04
C LYS A 249 9.76 6.45 -10.68
N VAL A 250 8.94 6.98 -9.78
CA VAL A 250 9.35 7.30 -8.41
C VAL A 250 9.86 6.04 -7.71
N ALA A 251 9.15 4.92 -7.83
CA ALA A 251 9.60 3.64 -7.24
C ALA A 251 10.97 3.20 -7.80
N VAL A 252 11.19 3.31 -9.11
CA VAL A 252 12.50 3.01 -9.72
C VAL A 252 13.60 3.94 -9.19
N PHE A 253 13.31 5.24 -9.07
CA PHE A 253 14.26 6.19 -8.50
C PHE A 253 14.60 5.86 -7.04
N GLN A 254 13.62 5.49 -6.23
CA GLN A 254 13.83 5.10 -4.83
C GLN A 254 14.72 3.85 -4.71
N VAL A 255 14.44 2.79 -5.48
CA VAL A 255 15.28 1.57 -5.48
C VAL A 255 16.73 1.86 -5.88
N LYS A 256 16.95 2.87 -6.74
CA LYS A 256 18.29 3.30 -7.17
C LYS A 256 18.95 4.29 -6.20
N GLY A 257 18.26 4.74 -5.15
CA GLY A 257 18.72 5.82 -4.28
C GLY A 257 18.81 7.18 -4.99
N GLU A 258 18.10 7.37 -6.11
CA GLU A 258 18.09 8.61 -6.90
C GLU A 258 17.05 9.61 -6.35
N VAL A 259 17.24 10.04 -5.09
CA VAL A 259 16.31 10.90 -4.33
C VAL A 259 15.85 12.14 -5.12
N GLN A 260 16.79 12.89 -5.70
CA GLN A 260 16.48 14.11 -6.45
C GLN A 260 15.58 13.82 -7.67
N GLY A 261 15.83 12.71 -8.38
CA GLY A 261 15.00 12.31 -9.52
C GLY A 261 13.58 11.96 -9.10
N ALA A 262 13.41 11.29 -7.96
CA ALA A 262 12.11 11.00 -7.38
C ALA A 262 11.33 12.28 -6.99
N LEU A 263 11.99 13.25 -6.34
CA LEU A 263 11.37 14.52 -5.97
C LEU A 263 10.96 15.36 -7.19
N GLU A 264 11.79 15.38 -8.24
CA GLU A 264 11.48 16.07 -9.50
C GLU A 264 10.26 15.46 -10.19
N GLU A 265 10.18 14.13 -10.25
CA GLU A 265 9.02 13.43 -10.81
C GLU A 265 7.74 13.71 -10.03
N LEU A 266 7.80 13.66 -8.70
CA LEU A 266 6.66 13.99 -7.83
C LEU A 266 6.20 15.44 -8.02
N ALA A 267 7.14 16.37 -8.17
CA ALA A 267 6.84 17.77 -8.43
C ALA A 267 6.19 17.98 -9.80
N ALA A 268 6.68 17.29 -10.85
CA ALA A 268 6.11 17.34 -12.18
C ALA A 268 4.68 16.77 -12.21
N ALA A 269 4.48 15.56 -11.67
CA ALA A 269 3.16 14.93 -11.60
C ALA A 269 2.13 15.79 -10.83
N ARG A 270 2.56 16.50 -9.78
CA ARG A 270 1.68 17.43 -9.05
C ARG A 270 1.29 18.66 -9.86
N GLN A 271 2.20 19.19 -10.69
CA GLN A 271 1.91 20.33 -11.56
C GLN A 271 0.87 20.01 -12.63
N GLU A 272 0.83 18.75 -13.08
CA GLU A 272 -0.17 18.26 -14.04
C GLU A 272 -1.58 18.11 -13.44
N GLY A 273 -1.72 18.25 -12.11
CA GLY A 273 -3.02 18.28 -11.43
C GLY A 273 -3.65 16.91 -11.23
N PHE A 274 -2.83 15.86 -11.26
CA PHE A 274 -3.28 14.48 -11.12
C PHE A 274 -3.84 14.16 -9.74
N ASP A 275 -5.00 13.51 -9.72
CA ASP A 275 -5.59 12.92 -8.52
C ASP A 275 -4.92 11.57 -8.23
N CYS A 276 -3.77 11.60 -7.57
CA CYS A 276 -3.14 10.39 -7.04
C CYS A 276 -2.91 10.56 -5.53
N PRO A 277 -3.73 9.91 -4.71
CA PRO A 277 -3.62 10.08 -3.27
C PRO A 277 -2.35 9.50 -2.62
N MET A 278 -1.56 8.73 -3.36
CA MET A 278 -0.30 8.14 -2.90
C MET A 278 0.88 9.14 -2.96
N TRP A 279 0.71 10.31 -3.58
CA TRP A 279 1.76 11.34 -3.68
C TRP A 279 2.37 11.75 -2.34
N HIS A 280 1.53 11.94 -1.33
CA HIS A 280 2.00 12.30 0.00
C HIS A 280 2.82 11.19 0.64
N TYR A 281 2.42 9.93 0.46
CA TYR A 281 3.17 8.79 0.98
C TYR A 281 4.52 8.63 0.27
N LEU A 282 4.54 8.67 -1.06
CA LEU A 282 5.78 8.56 -1.84
C LEU A 282 6.73 9.71 -1.52
N LYS A 283 6.22 10.94 -1.43
CA LYS A 283 7.04 12.09 -1.07
C LYS A 283 7.61 11.94 0.34
N GLY A 284 6.80 11.52 1.31
CA GLY A 284 7.27 11.23 2.67
C GLY A 284 8.37 10.17 2.69
N SER A 285 8.20 9.08 1.93
CA SER A 285 9.20 8.02 1.82
C SER A 285 10.51 8.50 1.17
N VAL A 286 10.43 9.32 0.12
CA VAL A 286 11.62 9.92 -0.53
C VAL A 286 12.33 10.90 0.41
N LEU A 287 11.57 11.73 1.15
CA LEU A 287 12.14 12.66 2.13
C LEU A 287 12.79 11.94 3.31
N SER A 288 12.19 10.85 3.79
CA SER A 288 12.79 10.01 4.82
C SER A 288 14.13 9.43 4.35
N ALA A 289 14.19 8.94 3.11
CA ALA A 289 15.45 8.47 2.51
C ALA A 289 16.48 9.59 2.27
N ASP A 290 16.05 10.86 2.24
CA ASP A 290 16.89 12.06 2.19
C ASP A 290 17.24 12.61 3.59
N GLU A 291 16.94 11.85 4.64
CA GLU A 291 17.12 12.22 6.06
C GLU A 291 16.35 13.50 6.47
N ASN A 292 15.35 13.92 5.68
CA ASN A 292 14.48 15.05 5.98
C ASN A 292 13.21 14.58 6.70
N TYR A 293 13.42 14.02 7.89
CA TYR A 293 12.41 13.29 8.66
C TYR A 293 11.21 14.15 9.08
N ASP A 294 11.44 15.42 9.41
CA ASP A 294 10.37 16.34 9.81
C ASP A 294 9.36 16.55 8.66
N GLU A 295 9.87 16.89 7.47
CA GLU A 295 9.02 17.06 6.29
C GLU A 295 8.39 15.72 5.87
N ALA A 296 9.10 14.61 6.06
CA ALA A 296 8.55 13.28 5.80
C ALA A 296 7.31 12.99 6.66
N ILE A 297 7.39 13.26 7.97
CA ILE A 297 6.27 13.10 8.90
C ILE A 297 5.07 13.98 8.51
N GLU A 298 5.29 15.22 8.07
CA GLU A 298 4.22 16.10 7.59
C GLU A 298 3.52 15.55 6.33
N GLU A 299 4.29 14.99 5.40
CA GLU A 299 3.75 14.35 4.20
C GLU A 299 2.99 13.06 4.56
N PHE A 300 3.51 12.22 5.45
CA PHE A 300 2.79 11.05 5.95
C PHE A 300 1.49 11.43 6.68
N ALA A 301 1.49 12.49 7.48
CA ALA A 301 0.28 13.01 8.11
C ALA A 301 -0.72 13.53 7.07
N SER A 302 -0.24 14.13 5.97
CA SER A 302 -1.09 14.56 4.86
C SER A 302 -1.72 13.37 4.14
N HIS A 303 -0.99 12.26 3.97
CA HIS A 303 -1.55 11.01 3.49
C HIS A 303 -2.59 10.43 4.47
N ALA A 304 -2.29 10.40 5.77
CA ALA A 304 -3.20 9.93 6.80
C ALA A 304 -4.49 10.77 6.91
N LYS A 305 -4.49 12.05 6.53
CA LYS A 305 -5.74 12.85 6.43
C LYS A 305 -6.70 12.33 5.36
N LEU A 306 -6.17 11.66 4.33
CA LEU A 306 -6.98 11.07 3.26
C LEU A 306 -7.49 9.67 3.63
N PHE A 307 -6.64 8.85 4.26
CA PHE A 307 -6.91 7.42 4.48
C PHE A 307 -6.95 6.96 5.93
N GLY A 308 -6.76 7.87 6.87
CA GLY A 308 -6.44 7.53 8.26
C GLY A 308 -5.06 6.91 8.38
N TRP A 309 -4.59 6.80 9.61
CA TRP A 309 -3.33 6.11 9.89
C TRP A 309 -3.49 4.59 9.68
N ASP A 310 -2.58 3.94 8.93
CA ASP A 310 -2.38 2.48 8.86
C ASP A 310 -1.02 2.10 9.42
N SER A 311 -0.81 0.79 9.58
CA SER A 311 0.48 0.21 9.93
C SER A 311 1.62 0.73 9.07
N ASP A 312 1.43 0.83 7.76
CA ASP A 312 2.54 1.07 6.82
C ASP A 312 3.00 2.54 6.93
N VAL A 313 2.05 3.48 7.04
CA VAL A 313 2.37 4.88 7.33
C VAL A 313 2.93 5.05 8.76
N LEU A 314 2.41 4.31 9.75
CA LEU A 314 2.84 4.42 11.14
C LEU A 314 4.22 3.81 11.39
N GLU A 315 4.60 2.78 10.63
CA GLU A 315 5.97 2.27 10.53
C GLU A 315 6.90 3.38 10.04
N MET A 316 6.62 3.98 8.88
CA MET A 316 7.48 5.02 8.32
C MET A 316 7.63 6.21 9.26
N VAL A 317 6.55 6.62 9.95
CA VAL A 317 6.60 7.67 10.97
C VAL A 317 7.37 7.22 12.23
N SER A 318 7.22 5.96 12.63
CA SER A 318 8.02 5.40 13.74
C SER A 318 9.51 5.49 13.44
N ASP A 319 9.90 5.10 12.23
CA ASP A 319 11.30 5.10 11.81
C ASP A 319 11.85 6.53 11.70
N CYS A 320 11.07 7.47 11.15
CA CYS A 320 11.43 8.89 11.17
C CYS A 320 11.67 9.42 12.60
N TYR A 321 10.81 9.06 13.56
CA TYR A 321 11.00 9.46 14.95
C TYR A 321 12.20 8.78 15.61
N TYR A 322 12.48 7.53 15.26
CA TYR A 322 13.65 6.81 15.74
C TYR A 322 14.94 7.52 15.30
N GLU A 323 15.03 7.91 14.03
CA GLU A 323 16.17 8.64 13.47
C GLU A 323 16.34 10.05 14.07
N LEU A 324 15.23 10.70 14.44
CA LEU A 324 15.26 11.96 15.19
C LEU A 324 15.65 11.80 16.68
N GLY A 325 15.83 10.57 17.16
CA GLY A 325 16.13 10.27 18.56
C GLY A 325 14.92 10.34 19.50
N ASP A 326 13.71 10.55 18.97
CA ASP A 326 12.46 10.62 19.74
C ASP A 326 11.85 9.23 19.94
N MET A 327 12.48 8.46 20.83
CA MET A 327 12.13 7.06 21.09
C MET A 327 10.70 6.90 21.63
N GLU A 328 10.14 7.91 22.32
CA GLU A 328 8.78 7.84 22.85
C GLU A 328 7.75 7.90 21.73
N HIS A 329 7.87 8.87 20.82
CA HIS A 329 6.95 9.00 19.68
C HIS A 329 7.13 7.87 18.66
N ALA A 330 8.37 7.42 18.43
CA ALA A 330 8.65 6.24 17.60
C ALA A 330 7.87 5.02 18.14
N ARG A 331 8.02 4.74 19.43
CA ARG A 331 7.31 3.65 20.10
C ARG A 331 5.79 3.81 20.03
N GLU A 332 5.25 5.00 20.26
CA GLU A 332 3.80 5.24 20.17
C GLU A 332 3.28 4.93 18.76
N ALA A 333 3.98 5.39 17.72
CA ALA A 333 3.64 5.15 16.32
C ALA A 333 3.61 3.64 16.01
N ALA A 334 4.68 2.91 16.36
CA ALA A 334 4.78 1.47 16.16
C ALA A 334 3.65 0.69 16.87
N LEU A 335 3.35 1.02 18.14
CA LEU A 335 2.24 0.41 18.89
C LEU A 335 0.88 0.68 18.24
N ARG A 336 0.67 1.88 17.70
CA ARG A 336 -0.55 2.20 16.96
C ARG A 336 -0.63 1.44 15.64
N GLY A 337 0.49 1.24 14.96
CA GLY A 337 0.57 0.45 13.73
C GLY A 337 0.13 -0.99 13.99
N LEU A 338 0.66 -1.61 15.05
CA LEU A 338 0.27 -2.95 15.51
C LEU A 338 -1.19 -3.01 15.97
N LYS A 339 -1.76 -1.93 16.49
CA LYS A 339 -3.18 -1.87 16.82
C LYS A 339 -4.07 -1.85 15.57
N ASP A 340 -3.65 -1.19 14.48
CA ASP A 340 -4.40 -1.21 13.21
C ASP A 340 -4.25 -2.56 12.50
N ASN A 341 -3.01 -3.07 12.41
CA ASN A 341 -2.66 -4.37 11.86
C ASN A 341 -1.72 -5.15 12.82
N PRO A 342 -2.26 -6.05 13.66
CA PRO A 342 -1.46 -6.88 14.58
C PRO A 342 -0.51 -7.86 13.89
N LEU A 343 -0.62 -8.00 12.57
CA LEU A 343 0.24 -8.87 11.78
C LEU A 343 1.38 -8.10 11.11
N SER A 344 1.48 -6.78 11.26
CA SER A 344 2.60 -5.99 10.69
C SER A 344 3.91 -6.32 11.42
N TRP A 345 4.76 -7.10 10.76
CA TRP A 345 6.11 -7.43 11.25
C TRP A 345 7.02 -6.19 11.24
N ALA A 346 6.81 -5.27 10.28
CA ALA A 346 7.55 -4.02 10.20
C ALA A 346 7.29 -3.13 11.42
N CYS A 347 6.03 -2.89 11.80
CA CYS A 347 5.72 -2.17 13.04
C CYS A 347 6.27 -2.89 14.29
N ALA A 348 6.35 -4.23 14.26
CA ALA A 348 6.96 -4.99 15.35
C ALA A 348 8.49 -4.80 15.43
N ALA A 349 9.17 -4.71 14.28
CA ALA A 349 10.59 -4.38 14.19
C ALA A 349 10.87 -2.95 14.67
N SER A 350 10.13 -1.95 14.16
CA SER A 350 10.22 -0.56 14.64
C SER A 350 9.90 -0.43 16.14
N LEU A 351 8.97 -1.26 16.65
CA LEU A 351 8.70 -1.34 18.09
C LEU A 351 9.92 -1.83 18.87
N ALA A 352 10.62 -2.86 18.38
CA ALA A 352 11.82 -3.38 19.02
C ALA A 352 12.95 -2.35 19.02
N ALA A 353 13.17 -1.67 17.89
CA ALA A 353 14.16 -0.60 17.76
C ALA A 353 13.91 0.57 18.72
N SER A 354 12.65 1.02 18.82
CA SER A 354 12.25 2.12 19.72
C SER A 354 12.08 1.72 21.19
N SER A 355 12.22 0.43 21.53
CA SER A 355 12.11 -0.06 22.91
C SER A 355 13.44 0.01 23.67
N ASN A 356 13.37 0.29 24.97
CA ASN A 356 14.51 0.03 25.86
C ASN A 356 14.62 -1.46 26.23
N LEU A 357 15.76 -1.87 26.80
CA LEU A 357 16.04 -3.27 27.13
C LEU A 357 15.01 -3.91 28.09
N MET A 358 14.41 -3.13 28.99
CA MET A 358 13.37 -3.62 29.91
C MET A 358 12.07 -3.89 29.15
N GLN A 359 11.65 -2.96 28.30
CA GLN A 359 10.45 -3.10 27.46
C GLN A 359 10.58 -4.30 26.50
N ILE A 360 11.76 -4.52 25.91
CA ILE A 360 12.03 -5.70 25.09
C ILE A 360 11.81 -7.00 25.88
N ARG A 361 12.30 -7.06 27.13
CA ARG A 361 12.16 -8.27 27.97
C ARG A 361 10.73 -8.51 28.45
N GLU A 362 10.00 -7.45 28.77
CA GLU A 362 8.73 -7.55 29.50
C GLU A 362 7.50 -7.47 28.59
N GLU A 363 7.54 -6.67 27.52
CA GLU A 363 6.36 -6.34 26.72
C GLU A 363 6.32 -7.07 25.36
N ILE A 364 7.44 -7.11 24.64
CA ILE A 364 7.53 -7.70 23.30
C ILE A 364 6.98 -9.14 23.22
N PRO A 365 7.26 -10.08 24.14
CA PRO A 365 6.72 -11.43 24.05
C PRO A 365 5.18 -11.47 24.00
N GLY A 366 4.52 -10.61 24.78
CA GLY A 366 3.07 -10.54 24.83
C GLY A 366 2.45 -9.95 23.55
N ILE A 367 3.20 -9.11 22.85
CA ILE A 367 2.80 -8.48 21.60
C ILE A 367 3.04 -9.44 20.43
N PHE A 368 4.24 -10.02 20.31
CA PHE A 368 4.63 -10.88 19.20
C PHE A 368 3.82 -12.18 19.16
N LYS A 369 3.41 -12.69 20.33
CA LYS A 369 2.49 -13.83 20.45
C LYS A 369 1.09 -13.58 19.85
N GLN A 370 0.71 -12.32 19.60
CA GLN A 370 -0.55 -11.99 18.90
C GLN A 370 -0.40 -12.07 17.39
N GLY A 371 0.83 -12.10 16.89
CA GLY A 371 1.15 -12.34 15.49
C GLY A 371 0.67 -13.71 15.02
N ARG A 372 0.55 -13.88 13.70
CA ARG A 372 0.16 -15.16 13.09
C ARG A 372 1.29 -16.18 13.20
N ASP A 373 2.52 -15.70 13.14
CA ASP A 373 3.74 -16.47 13.24
C ASP A 373 4.70 -15.71 14.16
N GLU A 374 4.85 -16.21 15.38
CA GLU A 374 5.66 -15.57 16.42
C GLU A 374 7.15 -15.58 16.04
N GLU A 375 7.62 -16.61 15.33
CA GLU A 375 9.00 -16.76 14.89
C GLU A 375 9.39 -15.69 13.87
N VAL A 376 8.55 -15.47 12.86
CA VAL A 376 8.77 -14.43 11.83
C VAL A 376 8.88 -13.02 12.43
N PHE A 377 8.13 -12.73 13.50
CA PHE A 377 8.20 -11.45 14.18
C PHE A 377 9.54 -11.25 14.90
N TYR A 378 10.05 -12.29 15.56
CA TYR A 378 11.37 -12.23 16.19
C TYR A 378 12.48 -12.13 15.15
N GLU A 379 12.44 -12.93 14.08
CA GLU A 379 13.39 -12.88 12.97
C GLU A 379 13.46 -11.47 12.37
N SER A 380 12.32 -10.93 11.93
CA SER A 380 12.26 -9.60 11.30
C SER A 380 12.77 -8.50 12.22
N ALA A 381 12.44 -8.55 13.51
CA ALA A 381 12.89 -7.56 14.48
C ALA A 381 14.37 -7.72 14.85
N LEU A 382 14.92 -8.94 14.82
CA LEU A 382 16.34 -9.19 15.02
C LEU A 382 17.17 -8.68 13.85
N ASP A 383 16.78 -9.03 12.62
CA ASP A 383 17.46 -8.56 11.41
C ASP A 383 17.47 -7.04 11.35
N TYR A 384 16.32 -6.40 11.62
CA TYR A 384 16.21 -4.95 11.64
C TYR A 384 17.11 -4.30 12.71
N LEU A 385 17.16 -4.84 13.93
CA LEU A 385 18.06 -4.33 14.96
C LEU A 385 19.55 -4.50 14.59
N LEU A 386 19.90 -5.59 13.91
CA LEU A 386 21.27 -5.83 13.44
C LEU A 386 21.64 -4.85 12.32
N ASP A 387 20.73 -4.58 11.39
CA ASP A 387 20.90 -3.60 10.32
C ASP A 387 21.09 -2.17 10.84
N LEU A 388 20.48 -1.84 11.99
CA LEU A 388 20.66 -0.59 12.73
C LEU A 388 21.88 -0.59 13.66
N GLU A 389 22.68 -1.66 13.69
CA GLU A 389 23.83 -1.86 14.59
C GLU A 389 23.46 -1.81 16.10
N GLU A 390 22.19 -2.07 16.45
CA GLU A 390 21.64 -2.06 17.82
C GLU A 390 21.92 -3.38 18.56
N ASN A 391 23.20 -3.78 18.59
CA ASN A 391 23.66 -5.10 19.01
C ASN A 391 23.21 -5.50 20.42
N GLU A 392 23.16 -4.56 21.37
CA GLU A 392 22.70 -4.86 22.73
C GLU A 392 21.21 -5.21 22.77
N LYS A 393 20.37 -4.46 22.05
CA LYS A 393 18.94 -4.76 21.91
C LYS A 393 18.73 -6.09 21.21
N ALA A 394 19.47 -6.34 20.12
CA ALA A 394 19.43 -7.59 19.37
C ALA A 394 19.75 -8.80 20.26
N LYS A 395 20.84 -8.76 21.04
CA LYS A 395 21.19 -9.85 21.99
C LYS A 395 20.10 -10.10 23.04
N VAL A 396 19.48 -9.02 23.56
CA VAL A 396 18.38 -9.14 24.51
C VAL A 396 17.14 -9.74 23.86
N LEU A 397 16.77 -9.27 22.66
CA LEU A 397 15.64 -9.80 21.91
C LEU A 397 15.85 -11.27 21.54
N TYR A 398 17.07 -11.67 21.17
CA TYR A 398 17.42 -13.05 20.87
C TYR A 398 17.24 -13.98 22.07
N SER A 399 17.67 -13.54 23.26
CA SER A 399 17.43 -14.28 24.51
C SER A 399 15.93 -14.43 24.81
N VAL A 400 15.13 -13.42 24.45
CA VAL A 400 13.67 -13.46 24.58
C VAL A 400 13.07 -14.45 23.57
N PHE A 401 13.52 -14.41 22.32
CA PHE A 401 13.10 -15.31 21.24
C PHE A 401 13.36 -16.78 21.60
N GLN A 402 14.57 -17.12 22.04
CA GLN A 402 14.93 -18.47 22.50
C GLN A 402 13.96 -19.00 23.57
N LYS A 403 13.62 -18.15 24.54
CA LYS A 403 12.69 -18.51 25.62
C LYS A 403 11.24 -18.62 25.15
N ALA A 404 10.80 -17.78 24.23
CA ALA A 404 9.42 -17.71 23.78
C ALA A 404 9.06 -18.90 22.86
N VAL A 405 9.96 -19.23 21.92
CA VAL A 405 9.70 -20.22 20.86
C VAL A 405 10.24 -21.61 21.23
N GLY A 406 11.32 -21.69 22.02
CA GLY A 406 11.84 -22.95 22.59
C GLY A 406 12.72 -23.75 21.63
N GLU A 407 12.27 -24.02 20.41
CA GLU A 407 13.04 -24.70 19.35
C GLU A 407 12.82 -23.97 18.01
N SER A 408 13.91 -23.59 17.34
CA SER A 408 13.90 -22.92 16.02
C SER A 408 15.24 -23.20 15.32
N ASP A 409 15.19 -23.41 14.00
CA ASP A 409 16.39 -23.56 13.18
C ASP A 409 17.17 -22.22 13.05
N LEU A 410 16.53 -21.08 13.32
CA LEU A 410 17.15 -19.75 13.29
C LEU A 410 18.14 -19.52 14.45
N PHE A 411 18.06 -20.31 15.53
CA PHE A 411 18.97 -20.15 16.66
C PHE A 411 20.42 -20.42 16.27
N GLU A 412 20.67 -21.43 15.42
CA GLU A 412 22.03 -21.71 14.93
C GLU A 412 22.57 -20.52 14.11
N TYR A 413 21.74 -19.93 13.25
CA TYR A 413 22.10 -18.75 12.48
C TYR A 413 22.45 -17.55 13.37
N TYR A 414 21.60 -17.18 14.32
CA TYR A 414 21.87 -16.02 15.18
C TYR A 414 23.00 -16.26 16.19
N ASP A 415 23.21 -17.50 16.65
CA ASP A 415 24.38 -17.86 17.47
C ASP A 415 25.69 -17.57 16.70
N GLU A 416 25.76 -17.90 15.41
CA GLU A 416 26.89 -17.56 14.54
C GLU A 416 27.03 -16.04 14.36
N VAL A 417 25.95 -15.33 14.02
CA VAL A 417 25.95 -13.87 13.86
C VAL A 417 26.47 -13.15 15.11
N PHE A 418 26.01 -13.54 16.30
CA PHE A 418 26.45 -12.91 17.55
C PHE A 418 27.87 -13.30 17.97
N ALA A 419 28.37 -14.46 17.56
CA ALA A 419 29.77 -14.85 17.78
C ALA A 419 30.71 -13.96 16.94
N ASP A 420 30.37 -13.72 15.68
CA ASP A 420 31.15 -12.86 14.77
C ASP A 420 31.19 -11.40 15.24
N LEU A 421 30.15 -10.90 15.92
CA LEU A 421 30.11 -9.56 16.51
C LEU A 421 30.98 -9.38 17.76
N GLU A 422 31.49 -10.48 18.35
CA GLU A 422 32.37 -10.45 19.53
C GLU A 422 33.87 -10.51 19.18
N GLU A 423 34.21 -10.85 17.93
CA GLU A 423 35.58 -10.86 17.39
C GLU A 423 36.04 -9.46 16.93
#